data_AF-A0A0F8WDZ2-F1
#
_entry.id   AF-A0A0F8WDZ2-F1
#
_cell.length_a   1.000
_cell.length_b   1.000
_cell.length_c   1.000
_cell.angle_alpha   90.00
_cell.angle_beta   90.00
_cell.angle_gamma   90.00
#
_symmetry.space_group_name_H-M   'P 1'
#
loop_
_entity.id
_entity.type
_entity.pdbx_description
1 polymer ?
#
loop_
_entity_poly.entity_id
_entity_poly.type
_entity_poly.pdbx_seq_one_letter_code
_entity_poly.pdbx_strand_id
1 'polypeptide(L)'
;MTKDLTFDVRYDNELAHEYYGEGKKLADNLRNIYQNQNLEILDKFESTLTTPPVHFMNVLAPDDVDMDELKNVNIPPGLNIEILDFSM
;
A
#
# COMPACT_ATOMS: atom_id res chain seq x y z
N MET A 1 -9.64 7.50 -17.53
CA MET A 1 -9.18 6.10 -17.54
C MET A 1 -8.68 5.82 -16.12
N THR A 2 -8.15 4.64 -15.82
CA THR A 2 -7.56 4.32 -14.52
C THR A 2 -6.10 4.00 -14.73
N LYS A 3 -5.26 4.38 -13.77
CA LYS A 3 -3.84 4.00 -13.74
C LYS A 3 -3.58 2.95 -12.68
N ASP A 4 -2.62 2.11 -12.99
CA ASP A 4 -2.15 1.05 -12.12
C ASP A 4 -0.97 1.56 -11.28
N LEU A 5 -1.17 1.62 -9.98
CA LEU A 5 -0.13 1.94 -9.00
C LEU A 5 0.30 0.67 -8.28
N THR A 6 1.56 0.62 -7.88
CA THR A 6 2.07 -0.40 -6.97
C THR A 6 2.41 0.24 -5.64
N PHE A 7 1.88 -0.33 -4.56
CA PHE A 7 2.16 0.08 -3.20
C PHE A 7 3.13 -0.94 -2.60
N ASP A 8 4.37 -0.50 -2.41
CA ASP A 8 5.43 -1.24 -1.75
C ASP A 8 5.30 -1.03 -0.25
N VAL A 9 4.71 -2.00 0.43
CA VAL A 9 4.47 -1.94 1.88
C VAL A 9 5.57 -2.68 2.61
N ARG A 10 6.29 -1.94 3.46
CA ARG A 10 7.39 -2.42 4.29
C ARG A 10 7.05 -2.20 5.75
N TYR A 11 7.48 -3.15 6.58
CA TYR A 11 7.36 -3.03 8.03
C TYR A 11 8.69 -2.55 8.61
N ASP A 12 8.63 -1.63 9.57
CA ASP A 12 9.83 -1.15 10.28
C ASP A 12 10.53 -2.27 11.07
N ASN A 13 9.75 -3.23 11.58
CA ASN A 13 10.21 -4.33 12.41
C ASN A 13 9.18 -5.47 12.47
N GLU A 14 9.56 -6.58 13.12
CA GLU A 14 8.70 -7.76 13.27
C GLU A 14 7.44 -7.48 14.09
N LEU A 15 7.47 -6.58 15.09
CA LEU A 15 6.28 -6.23 15.87
C LEU A 15 5.23 -5.53 15.02
N ALA A 16 5.66 -4.64 14.11
CA ALA A 16 4.77 -4.01 13.16
C ALA A 16 4.17 -5.05 12.20
N HIS A 17 4.99 -6.01 11.74
CA HIS A 17 4.50 -7.11 10.91
C HIS A 17 3.44 -7.96 11.64
N GLU A 18 3.65 -8.34 12.90
CA GLU A 18 2.64 -9.05 13.70
C GLU A 18 1.37 -8.22 13.92
N TYR A 19 1.54 -6.92 14.19
CA TYR A 19 0.43 -6.00 14.49
C TYR A 19 -0.47 -5.74 13.27
N TYR A 20 0.12 -5.32 12.14
CA TYR A 20 -0.63 -5.03 10.91
C TYR A 20 -1.00 -6.30 10.16
N GLY A 21 -0.22 -7.37 10.34
CA GLY A 21 -0.38 -8.66 9.67
C GLY A 21 -0.22 -8.56 8.16
N GLU A 22 -0.45 -9.66 7.49
CA GLU A 22 -0.38 -9.79 6.03
C GLU A 22 -1.76 -10.08 5.42
N GLY A 23 -1.82 -10.22 4.10
CA GLY A 23 -3.03 -10.69 3.44
C GLY A 23 -4.12 -9.64 3.41
N LYS A 24 -5.34 -10.13 3.60
CA LYS A 24 -6.55 -9.31 3.72
C LYS A 24 -6.45 -8.29 4.86
N LYS A 25 -5.80 -8.64 5.98
CA LYS A 25 -5.67 -7.75 7.13
C LYS A 25 -4.88 -6.49 6.76
N LEU A 26 -3.77 -6.66 6.04
CA LEU A 26 -3.00 -5.53 5.54
C LEU A 26 -3.79 -4.71 4.51
N ALA A 27 -4.45 -5.37 3.55
CA ALA A 27 -5.27 -4.69 2.55
C ALA A 27 -6.38 -3.84 3.19
N ASP A 28 -7.06 -4.36 4.21
CA ASP A 28 -8.10 -3.63 4.95
C ASP A 28 -7.53 -2.43 5.73
N ASN A 29 -6.33 -2.56 6.31
CA ASN A 29 -5.64 -1.43 6.94
C ASN A 29 -5.31 -0.33 5.91
N LEU A 30 -4.79 -0.70 4.75
CA LEU A 30 -4.46 0.26 3.70
C LEU A 30 -5.71 0.95 3.14
N ARG A 31 -6.81 0.21 2.94
CA ARG A 31 -8.09 0.79 2.53
C ARG A 31 -8.58 1.85 3.51
N ASN A 32 -8.35 1.63 4.81
CA ASN A 32 -8.69 2.61 5.84
C ASN A 32 -7.76 3.84 5.78
N ILE A 33 -6.45 3.64 5.61
CA ILE A 33 -5.47 4.72 5.50
C ILE A 33 -5.77 5.62 4.27
N TYR A 34 -6.09 5.00 3.13
CA TYR A 34 -6.33 5.68 1.86
C TYR A 34 -7.82 5.86 1.51
N GLN A 35 -8.74 5.71 2.47
CA GLN A 35 -10.20 5.73 2.21
C GLN A 35 -10.70 7.00 1.51
N ASN A 36 -10.00 8.12 1.69
CA ASN A 36 -10.36 9.41 1.12
C ASN A 36 -9.77 9.66 -0.28
N GLN A 37 -8.92 8.75 -0.77
CA GLN A 37 -8.13 8.93 -1.98
C GLN A 37 -8.74 8.25 -3.21
N ASN A 38 -9.96 7.71 -3.08
CA ASN A 38 -10.72 7.06 -4.15
C ASN A 38 -9.91 5.96 -4.89
N LEU A 39 -9.18 5.15 -4.13
CA LEU A 39 -8.34 4.07 -4.62
C LEU A 39 -9.04 2.71 -4.47
N GLU A 40 -8.82 1.82 -5.43
CA GLU A 40 -9.22 0.42 -5.34
C GLU A 40 -7.99 -0.45 -5.07
N ILE A 41 -7.80 -0.81 -3.79
CA ILE A 41 -6.71 -1.68 -3.34
C ILE A 41 -7.15 -3.14 -3.47
N LEU A 42 -6.39 -3.95 -4.20
CA LEU A 42 -6.70 -5.36 -4.42
C LEU A 42 -6.21 -6.24 -3.25
N ASP A 43 -6.91 -7.36 -3.00
CA ASP A 43 -6.51 -8.34 -1.96
C ASP A 43 -5.31 -9.21 -2.39
N LYS A 44 -4.87 -9.10 -3.65
CA LYS A 44 -3.76 -9.88 -4.22
C LYS A 44 -2.51 -9.01 -4.26
N PHE A 45 -1.44 -9.53 -3.69
CA PHE A 45 -0.14 -8.89 -3.67
C PHE A 45 0.96 -9.95 -3.71
N GLU A 46 2.11 -9.57 -4.26
CA GLU A 46 3.31 -10.39 -4.20
C GLU A 46 4.10 -10.04 -2.94
N SER A 47 4.93 -10.96 -2.46
CA SER A 47 5.71 -10.75 -1.23
C SER A 47 7.14 -11.23 -1.42
N THR A 48 8.11 -10.51 -0.86
CA THR A 48 9.50 -10.97 -0.80
C THR A 48 9.66 -12.11 0.21
N LEU A 49 10.72 -12.90 0.04
CA LEU A 49 11.11 -13.98 0.97
C LEU A 49 12.02 -13.46 2.11
N THR A 50 11.79 -12.23 2.58
CA THR A 50 12.52 -11.59 3.69
C THR A 50 11.70 -11.62 4.97
N THR A 51 12.32 -11.30 6.11
CA THR A 51 11.62 -11.21 7.39
C THR A 51 11.96 -9.87 8.07
N PRO A 52 10.99 -8.94 8.20
CA PRO A 52 9.63 -9.01 7.65
C PRO A 52 9.61 -8.92 6.10
N PRO A 53 8.55 -9.45 5.46
CA PRO A 53 8.41 -9.39 4.01
C PRO A 53 8.06 -7.97 3.54
N VAL A 54 8.38 -7.66 2.28
CA VAL A 54 7.87 -6.50 1.56
C VAL A 54 6.70 -6.98 0.71
N HIS A 55 5.56 -6.30 0.82
CA HIS A 55 4.37 -6.64 0.04
C HIS A 55 4.18 -5.63 -1.09
N PHE A 56 3.99 -6.14 -2.31
CA PHE A 56 3.76 -5.35 -3.52
C PHE A 56 2.28 -5.43 -3.88
N MET A 57 1.51 -4.42 -3.51
CA MET A 57 0.07 -4.39 -3.75
C MET A 57 -0.27 -3.61 -5.01
N ASN A 58 -1.12 -4.19 -5.85
CA ASN A 58 -1.68 -3.46 -6.99
C ASN A 58 -2.88 -2.62 -6.52
N VAL A 59 -2.85 -1.35 -6.89
CA VAL A 59 -3.85 -0.35 -6.55
C VAL A 59 -4.31 0.34 -7.82
N LEU A 60 -5.60 0.27 -8.12
CA LEU A 60 -6.19 1.01 -9.22
C LEU A 60 -6.56 2.40 -8.73
N ALA A 61 -6.09 3.41 -9.43
CA ALA A 61 -6.38 4.80 -9.13
C ALA A 61 -6.98 5.50 -10.35
N PRO A 62 -7.80 6.54 -10.17
CA PRO A 62 -8.22 7.39 -11.27
C PRO A 62 -7.01 8.16 -11.84
N ASP A 63 -6.98 8.43 -13.15
CA ASP A 63 -5.85 9.12 -13.80
C ASP A 63 -5.50 10.46 -13.14
N ASP A 64 -6.53 11.17 -12.69
CA ASP A 64 -6.47 12.50 -12.07
C ASP A 64 -6.13 12.47 -10.57
N VAL A 65 -5.85 11.30 -9.97
CA VAL A 65 -5.42 11.25 -8.57
C VAL A 65 -4.12 12.04 -8.39
N ASP A 66 -4.09 12.82 -7.32
CA ASP A 66 -2.94 13.63 -6.94
C ASP A 66 -1.89 12.76 -6.22
N MET A 67 -0.78 12.52 -6.91
CA MET A 67 0.32 11.70 -6.39
C MET A 67 1.00 12.34 -5.19
N ASP A 68 1.00 13.67 -5.09
CA ASP A 68 1.56 14.38 -3.95
C ASP A 68 0.65 14.20 -2.73
N GLU A 69 -0.67 14.27 -2.89
CA GLU A 69 -1.59 13.95 -1.78
C GLU A 69 -1.45 12.50 -1.32
N LEU A 70 -1.35 11.55 -2.25
CA LEU A 70 -1.14 10.13 -1.93
C LEU A 70 0.13 9.88 -1.10
N LYS A 71 1.21 10.58 -1.42
CA LYS A 71 2.49 10.48 -0.69
C LYS A 71 2.47 11.23 0.65
N ASN A 72 1.59 12.21 0.81
CA ASN A 72 1.42 12.98 2.06
C ASN A 72 0.40 12.36 3.02
N VAL A 73 -0.22 11.23 2.68
CA VAL A 73 -1.11 10.51 3.60
C VAL A 73 -0.34 10.12 4.86
N ASN A 74 -0.99 10.31 6.02
CA ASN A 74 -0.39 9.97 7.30
C ASN A 74 -0.38 8.44 7.49
N ILE A 75 0.78 7.84 7.23
CA ILE A 75 1.01 6.41 7.41
C ILE A 75 1.26 6.16 8.90
N PRO A 76 0.54 5.20 9.53
CA PRO A 76 0.72 4.92 10.94
C PRO A 76 2.12 4.34 11.21
N PRO A 77 2.67 4.55 12.41
CA PRO A 77 4.03 4.12 12.75
C PRO A 77 4.19 2.61 12.60
N GLY A 78 5.35 2.16 12.11
CA GLY A 78 5.62 0.76 11.85
C GLY A 78 5.39 0.32 10.41
N LEU A 79 4.72 1.14 9.58
CA LEU A 79 4.55 0.92 8.16
C LEU A 79 5.29 2.01 7.36
N ASN A 80 5.97 1.59 6.31
CA ASN A 80 6.44 2.46 5.24
C ASN A 80 5.78 2.02 3.94
N ILE A 81 5.18 2.96 3.22
CA ILE A 81 4.51 2.68 1.95
C ILE A 81 5.18 3.54 0.90
N GLU A 82 5.77 2.90 -0.10
CA GLU A 82 6.33 3.56 -1.27
C GLU A 82 5.36 3.34 -2.44
N ILE A 83 4.93 4.44 -3.07
CA ILE A 83 3.96 4.39 -4.16
C ILE A 83 4.72 4.54 -5.48
N LEU A 84 4.67 3.48 -6.28
CA LEU A 84 5.26 3.42 -7.61
C LEU A 84 4.15 3.57 -8.65
N ASP A 85 4.35 4.50 -9.58
CA ASP A 85 3.51 4.67 -10.75
C ASP A 85 4.18 3.97 -11.92
N PHE A 86 3.55 2.91 -12.44
CA PHE A 86 4.06 2.15 -13.58
C PHE A 86 3.44 2.61 -14.91
N SER A 87 2.92 3.83 -15.00
CA SER A 87 2.43 4.36 -16.27
C SER A 87 3.57 4.39 -17.30
N MET A 88 3.47 3.50 -18.29
CA MET A 88 4.25 3.55 -19.53
C MET A 88 3.69 4.60 -20.48
#